data_AF-A0A9E1J203-F1
#
_entry.id   AF-A0A9E1J203-F1
#
_cell.length_a   1.000
_cell.length_b   1.000
_cell.length_c   1.000
_cell.angle_alpha   90.00
_cell.angle_beta   90.00
_cell.angle_gamma   90.00
#
_symmetry.space_group_name_H-M   'P 1'
#
loop_
_entity.id
_entity.type
_entity.pdbx_description
1 polymer ?
#
loop_
_entity_poly.entity_id
_entity_poly.type
_entity_poly.pdbx_seq_one_letter_code
_entity_poly.pdbx_strand_id
1 'polypeptide(L)' 'AEAEVRGWDSNAELRYMVLPERPAGSESLDEEALVALVTRDSMIGVTRALNP' A
#
# COMPACT_ATOMS: atom_id res chain seq x y z
N ALA A 1 8.09 -9.70 17.36
CA ALA A 1 7.67 -9.25 16.02
C ALA A 1 6.20 -9.58 15.87
N GLU A 2 5.35 -8.59 15.59
CA GLU A 2 3.88 -8.72 15.77
C GLU A 2 3.08 -8.72 14.44
N ALA A 3 3.72 -8.47 13.29
CA ALA A 3 3.05 -8.44 11.98
C ALA A 3 3.35 -9.69 11.14
N GLU A 4 2.30 -10.36 10.66
CA GLU A 4 2.39 -11.47 9.69
C GLU A 4 2.73 -10.94 8.29
N VAL A 5 3.67 -11.59 7.60
CA VAL A 5 4.02 -11.28 6.21
C VAL A 5 3.55 -12.41 5.31
N ARG A 6 2.71 -12.10 4.32
CA ARG A 6 2.26 -13.06 3.30
C ARG A 6 2.83 -12.68 1.93
N GLY A 7 3.60 -13.60 1.36
CA GLY A 7 4.10 -13.50 -0.01
C GLY A 7 3.14 -14.15 -0.99
N TRP A 8 2.90 -13.49 -2.12
CA TRP A 8 2.11 -14.03 -3.24
C TRP A 8 3.02 -14.26 -4.45
N ASP A 9 3.09 -15.49 -4.92
CA ASP A 9 3.74 -15.83 -6.19
C ASP A 9 2.71 -15.70 -7.33
N SER A 10 2.97 -14.81 -8.29
CA SER A 10 2.05 -14.49 -9.38
C SER A 10 2.22 -15.43 -10.59
N ASN A 11 2.26 -16.74 -10.33
CA ASN A 11 2.52 -17.79 -11.32
C ASN A 11 1.29 -18.22 -12.12
N ALA A 12 0.09 -17.86 -11.67
CA ALA A 12 -1.18 -18.04 -12.38
C ALA A 12 -1.53 -16.80 -13.20
N GLU A 13 -2.62 -16.86 -13.94
CA GLU A 13 -3.15 -15.70 -14.69
C GLU A 13 -3.74 -14.60 -13.79
N LEU A 14 -3.71 -14.80 -12.47
CA LEU A 14 -4.12 -13.82 -11.48
C LEU A 14 -3.07 -12.74 -11.32
N ARG A 15 -3.55 -11.49 -11.20
CA ARG A 15 -2.72 -10.32 -10.87
C ARG A 15 -3.11 -9.82 -9.50
N TYR A 16 -2.12 -9.68 -8.63
CA TYR A 16 -2.30 -9.15 -7.28
C TYR A 16 -1.77 -7.72 -7.21
N MET A 17 -2.44 -6.92 -6.40
CA MET A 17 -2.01 -5.60 -6.00
C MET A 17 -2.20 -5.51 -4.49
N VAL A 18 -1.20 -4.97 -3.79
CA VAL A 18 -1.31 -4.65 -2.38
C VAL A 18 -2.09 -3.34 -2.25
N LEU A 19 -3.11 -3.33 -1.40
CA LEU A 19 -3.72 -2.10 -0.94
C LEU A 19 -2.98 -1.67 0.33
N PRO A 20 -2.16 -0.60 0.30
CA PRO A 20 -1.46 -0.15 1.49
C PRO A 20 -2.44 0.38 2.53
N GLU A 21 -2.08 0.23 3.80
CA GLU A 21 -2.79 0.84 4.91
C GLU A 21 -2.75 2.37 4.80
N ARG A 22 -3.84 3.04 5.17
CA ARG A 22 -3.90 4.51 5.20
C ARG A 22 -2.91 5.02 6.25
N PRO A 23 -1.96 5.92 5.88
CA PRO A 23 -1.00 6.46 6.82
C PRO A 23 -1.67 7.35 7.87
N ALA A 24 -1.18 7.31 9.11
CA ALA A 24 -1.66 8.18 10.18
C ALA A 24 -1.41 9.66 9.84
N GLY A 25 -2.27 10.56 10.33
CA GLY A 25 -2.16 11.99 10.05
C GLY A 25 -2.76 12.40 8.70
N SER A 26 -3.36 11.46 7.96
CA SER A 26 -4.00 11.71 6.66
C SER A 26 -5.50 11.93 6.76
N GLU A 27 -6.09 12.02 7.96
CA GLU A 27 -7.53 11.94 8.21
C GLU A 27 -8.33 13.04 7.51
N SER A 28 -7.74 14.23 7.35
CA SER A 28 -8.35 15.40 6.71
C SER A 28 -8.01 15.55 5.22
N LEU A 29 -7.21 14.65 4.65
CA LEU A 29 -6.85 14.70 3.24
C LEU A 29 -8.03 14.29 2.35
N ASP A 30 -8.14 14.96 1.20
CA ASP A 30 -9.03 14.57 0.12
C ASP A 30 -8.45 13.41 -0.70
N GLU A 31 -9.19 12.97 -1.70
CA GLU A 31 -8.81 11.82 -2.54
C GLU A 31 -7.50 12.10 -3.29
N GLU A 32 -7.38 13.27 -3.91
CA GLU A 32 -6.19 13.66 -4.66
C GLU A 32 -4.93 13.68 -3.79
N ALA A 33 -5.02 14.22 -2.58
CA ALA A 33 -3.91 14.21 -1.65
C ALA A 33 -3.58 12.81 -1.14
N LEU A 34 -4.57 11.94 -0.92
CA LEU A 34 -4.33 10.53 -0.55
C LEU A 34 -3.66 9.75 -1.68
N VAL A 35 -4.05 9.98 -2.94
CA VAL A 35 -3.42 9.36 -4.11
C VAL A 35 -1.94 9.72 -4.19
N ALA A 36 -1.57 10.96 -3.85
CA ALA A 36 -0.18 11.39 -3.84
C ALA A 36 0.71 10.63 -2.84
N LEU A 37 0.12 10.00 -1.82
CA LEU A 37 0.84 9.20 -0.83
C LEU A 37 1.05 7.74 -1.28
N VAL A 38 0.30 7.26 -2.28
CA VAL A 38 0.36 5.89 -2.76
C VAL A 38 1.42 5.77 -3.86
N THR A 39 2.50 5.06 -3.56
CA THR A 39 3.56 4.77 -4.52
C THR A 39 3.36 3.39 -5.16
N ARG A 40 3.95 3.19 -6.34
CA ARG A 40 4.03 1.85 -6.98
C ARG A 40 4.55 0.78 -6.01
N ASP A 41 5.61 1.10 -5.28
CA ASP A 41 6.26 0.17 -4.36
C ASP A 41 5.34 -0.20 -3.19
N SER A 42 4.53 0.75 -2.71
CA SER A 42 3.50 0.48 -1.71
C SER A 42 2.38 -0.42 -2.23
N MET A 43 2.07 -0.33 -3.53
CA MET A 43 1.11 -1.21 -4.20
C MET A 43 1.68 -2.58 -4.58
N ILE A 44 3.01 -2.76 -4.55
CA ILE A 44 3.68 -4.07 -4.68
C ILE A 44 3.86 -4.73 -3.30
N GLY A 45 3.90 -3.93 -2.22
CA GLY A 45 4.07 -4.39 -0.84
C GLY A 45 5.52 -4.40 -0.34
N VAL A 46 6.43 -3.72 -1.03
CA VAL A 46 7.84 -3.59 -0.60
C VAL A 46 8.08 -2.36 0.28
N THR A 47 7.16 -1.39 0.26
CA THR A 47 7.17 -0.22 1.15
C THR A 47 5.78 0.04 1.71
N ARG A 48 5.68 0.91 2.72
CA ARG A 48 4.40 1.52 3.12
C ARG A 48 4.08 2.70 2.21
N ALA A 49 2.84 3.21 2.28
CA ALA A 49 2.50 4.51 1.70
C ALA A 49 3.32 5.64 2.37
N LEU A 50 3.46 6.76 1.68
CA LEU A 50 4.14 7.94 2.23
C LEU A 50 3.33 8.52 3.39
N ASN A 51 4.01 9.15 4.35
CA ASN A 51 3.33 9.93 5.37
C ASN A 51 3.01 11.33 4.82
N PRO A 52 1.86 11.93 5.20
CA PRO A 52 1.52 13.32 4.87
C PRO A 52 2.54 14.36 5.32
#